data_AF-A0A2E7DP03-F1
#
_entry.id   AF-A0A2E7DP03-F1
#
_cell.length_a   1.000
_cell.length_b   1.000
_cell.length_c   1.000
_cell.angle_alpha   90.00
_cell.angle_beta   90.00
_cell.angle_gamma   90.00
#
_symmetry.space_group_name_H-M   'P 1'
#
loop_
_entity.id
_entity.type
_entity.pdbx_description
1 polymer ?
#
loop_
_entity_poly.entity_id
_entity_poly.type
_entity_poly.pdbx_seq_one_letter_code
_entity_poly.pdbx_strand_id
1 'polypeptide(L)'
;MRDMKTLPLKFGFPKKNGLYDPKMEKDSCGVGFVANIKGQPSHQIMLDAYHINSRMDHRGGCGFEANTGDGAGILMALPHSFFQKIAEEEFNASITSGNYAVGNIFLPQAKEERSRCQKAINKIIAEEGQQLVGWREVPIDAERANIGPAAKMAQ
;
A
#
# COMPACT_ATOMS: atom_id res chain seq x y z
N MET A 1 -40.01 26.40 -0.59
CA MET A 1 -38.73 26.12 -1.28
C MET A 1 -37.64 26.89 -0.56
N ARG A 2 -36.63 26.22 0.00
CA ARG A 2 -35.51 26.89 0.70
C ARG A 2 -34.48 27.31 -0.35
N ASP A 3 -34.13 28.59 -0.35
CA ASP A 3 -33.07 29.17 -1.17
C ASP A 3 -31.75 28.42 -0.97
N MET A 4 -31.33 27.67 -1.98
CA MET A 4 -30.02 27.05 -2.04
C MET A 4 -29.02 28.12 -2.48
N LYS A 5 -28.53 28.91 -1.51
CA LYS A 5 -27.45 29.87 -1.74
C LYS A 5 -26.24 29.12 -2.27
N THR A 6 -25.90 29.33 -3.54
CA THR A 6 -24.63 28.93 -4.13
C THR A 6 -23.50 29.56 -3.32
N LEU A 7 -22.82 28.74 -2.52
CA LEU A 7 -21.62 29.17 -1.82
C LEU A 7 -20.55 29.44 -2.90
N PRO A 8 -19.90 30.61 -2.90
CA PRO A 8 -18.86 30.91 -3.88
C PRO A 8 -17.71 29.91 -3.70
N LEU A 9 -17.30 29.30 -4.81
CA LEU A 9 -16.10 28.46 -4.85
C LEU A 9 -14.92 29.31 -4.37
N LYS A 10 -14.33 28.90 -3.25
CA LYS A 10 -13.24 29.64 -2.63
C LYS A 10 -11.93 29.14 -3.22
N PHE A 11 -11.33 29.94 -4.10
CA PHE A 11 -10.03 29.64 -4.70
C PHE A 11 -8.89 30.11 -3.79
N GLY A 12 -7.83 29.29 -3.67
CA GLY A 12 -6.63 29.58 -2.88
C GLY A 12 -6.52 28.77 -1.58
N PHE A 13 -5.36 28.86 -0.93
CA PHE A 13 -5.07 28.15 0.31
C PHE A 13 -5.95 28.59 1.48
N PRO A 14 -6.22 27.71 2.48
CA PRO A 14 -6.91 28.08 3.72
C PRO A 14 -6.27 29.31 4.38
N LYS A 15 -7.03 30.03 5.21
CA LYS A 15 -6.43 31.10 6.03
C LYS A 15 -5.50 30.47 7.08
N LYS A 16 -4.44 31.18 7.45
CA LYS A 16 -3.52 30.81 8.55
C LYS A 16 -4.32 30.37 9.79
N ASN A 17 -4.09 29.16 10.29
CA ASN A 17 -4.78 28.62 11.46
C ASN A 17 -3.88 27.65 12.24
N GLY A 18 -3.69 27.88 13.54
CA GLY A 18 -2.72 27.12 14.33
C GLY A 18 -1.31 27.23 13.76
N LEU A 19 -0.64 26.10 13.55
CA LEU A 19 0.70 26.01 12.96
C LEU A 19 0.71 26.12 11.42
N TYR A 20 -0.46 26.13 10.77
CA TYR A 20 -0.56 26.23 9.32
C TYR A 20 -0.30 27.66 8.84
N ASP A 21 0.72 27.90 8.00
CA ASP A 21 0.99 29.18 7.32
C ASP A 21 0.96 29.00 5.79
N PRO A 22 0.02 29.64 5.06
CA PRO A 22 -0.11 29.50 3.60
C PRO A 22 1.14 29.89 2.82
N LYS A 23 2.02 30.74 3.37
CA LYS A 23 3.28 31.13 2.72
C LYS A 23 4.32 30.01 2.70
N MET A 24 4.15 29.01 3.55
CA MET A 24 5.03 27.85 3.68
C MET A 24 4.47 26.62 2.96
N GLU A 25 3.34 26.75 2.27
CA GLU A 25 2.75 25.66 1.50
C GLU A 25 3.73 25.25 0.40
N LYS A 26 4.04 23.96 0.36
CA LYS A 26 4.82 23.34 -0.70
C LYS A 26 3.97 22.25 -1.32
N ASP A 27 3.87 22.30 -2.64
CA ASP A 27 3.25 21.21 -3.37
C ASP A 27 4.19 20.01 -3.37
N SER A 28 3.70 18.87 -2.93
CA SER A 28 4.44 17.61 -2.80
C SER A 28 3.42 16.48 -2.67
N CYS A 29 3.79 15.23 -2.95
CA CYS A 29 2.91 14.11 -2.62
C CYS A 29 2.63 14.06 -1.11
N GLY A 30 1.44 13.59 -0.71
CA GLY A 30 1.09 13.35 0.69
C GLY A 30 1.95 12.25 1.30
N VAL A 31 2.55 12.51 2.46
CA VAL A 31 3.21 11.50 3.28
C VAL A 31 2.73 11.63 4.72
N GLY A 32 2.58 10.51 5.41
CA GLY A 32 2.22 10.46 6.82
C GLY A 32 2.77 9.19 7.46
N PHE A 33 2.83 9.18 8.78
CA PHE A 33 3.21 8.00 9.54
C PHE A 33 2.34 7.88 10.80
N VAL A 34 2.17 6.65 11.27
CA VAL A 34 1.51 6.33 12.54
C VAL A 34 2.46 5.45 13.34
N ALA A 35 2.61 5.77 14.62
CA ALA A 35 3.41 4.96 15.53
C ALA A 35 2.68 4.80 16.87
N ASN A 36 2.74 3.60 17.42
CA ASN A 36 2.38 3.39 18.82
C ASN A 36 3.60 3.75 19.68
N ILE A 37 3.50 4.83 20.46
CA ILE A 37 4.60 5.36 21.29
C ILE A 37 5.09 4.32 22.32
N LYS A 38 4.25 3.38 22.73
CA LYS A 38 4.62 2.29 23.65
C LYS A 38 5.26 1.09 22.94
N GLY A 39 5.46 1.16 21.62
CA GLY A 39 6.02 0.09 20.81
C GLY A 39 5.16 -1.16 20.70
N GLN A 40 3.87 -1.09 21.08
CA GLN A 40 2.99 -2.26 21.07
C GLN A 40 2.36 -2.47 19.68
N PRO A 41 2.51 -3.66 19.07
CA PRO A 41 1.83 -4.00 17.82
C PRO A 41 0.30 -3.92 17.97
N SER A 42 -0.37 -3.31 17.00
CA SER A 42 -1.83 -3.22 17.00
C SER A 42 -2.36 -3.04 15.59
N HIS A 43 -3.48 -3.72 15.28
CA HIS A 43 -4.22 -3.52 14.03
C HIS A 43 -4.72 -2.08 13.88
N GLN A 44 -4.90 -1.35 14.98
CA GLN A 44 -5.29 0.06 14.96
C GLN A 44 -4.29 0.94 14.18
N ILE A 45 -2.99 0.63 14.24
CA ILE A 45 -1.95 1.36 13.50
C ILE A 45 -2.22 1.30 11.98
N MET A 46 -2.66 0.14 11.48
CA MET A 46 -3.00 -0.03 10.06
C MET A 46 -4.26 0.76 9.72
N LEU A 47 -5.30 0.69 10.56
CA LEU A 47 -6.54 1.45 10.36
C LEU A 47 -6.30 2.97 10.32
N ASP A 48 -5.45 3.47 11.22
CA ASP A 48 -5.08 4.89 11.26
C ASP A 48 -4.25 5.29 10.03
N ALA A 49 -3.28 4.46 9.62
CA ALA A 49 -2.49 4.69 8.41
C ALA A 49 -3.37 4.68 7.15
N TYR A 50 -4.33 3.76 7.06
CA TYR A 50 -5.33 3.73 6.00
C TYR A 50 -6.19 5.01 6.00
N HIS A 51 -6.66 5.43 7.17
CA HIS A 51 -7.44 6.66 7.27
C HIS A 51 -6.64 7.87 6.79
N ILE A 52 -5.37 8.01 7.19
CA ILE A 52 -4.49 9.08 6.69
C ILE A 52 -4.34 8.98 5.17
N ASN A 53 -3.96 7.80 4.65
CA ASN A 53 -3.72 7.58 3.22
C ASN A 53 -4.97 7.95 2.38
N SER A 54 -6.17 7.58 2.83
CA SER A 54 -7.44 7.88 2.15
C SER A 54 -7.83 9.37 2.15
N ARG A 55 -7.17 10.20 2.97
CA ARG A 55 -7.42 11.66 3.04
C ARG A 55 -6.41 12.47 2.24
N MET A 56 -5.45 11.82 1.58
CA MET A 56 -4.40 12.48 0.80
C MET A 56 -4.74 12.67 -0.69
N ASP A 57 -5.96 12.35 -1.11
CA ASP A 57 -6.40 12.40 -2.51
C ASP A 57 -6.19 13.79 -3.15
N HIS A 58 -6.42 14.86 -2.38
CA HIS A 58 -6.17 16.25 -2.80
C HIS A 58 -4.68 16.58 -3.09
N ARG A 59 -3.76 15.67 -2.76
CA ARG A 59 -2.31 15.75 -3.03
C ARG A 59 -1.83 14.59 -3.91
N GLY A 60 -2.75 13.81 -4.46
CA GLY A 60 -2.48 12.71 -5.39
C GLY A 60 -2.50 13.19 -6.83
N GLY A 61 -1.63 12.63 -7.66
CA GLY A 61 -1.79 12.74 -9.11
C GLY A 61 -2.92 11.84 -9.58
N CYS A 62 -3.76 12.37 -10.46
CA CYS A 62 -4.83 11.63 -11.12
C CYS A 62 -4.44 11.42 -12.58
N GLY A 63 -4.69 10.20 -13.08
CA GLY A 63 -4.51 9.86 -14.48
C GLY A 63 -5.56 10.50 -15.39
N PHE A 64 -5.71 9.95 -16.60
CA PHE A 64 -6.70 10.45 -17.55
C PHE A 64 -8.14 10.22 -17.05
N GLU A 65 -8.38 9.12 -16.34
CA GLU A 65 -9.66 8.81 -15.69
C GLU A 65 -9.63 9.11 -14.18
N ALA A 66 -10.77 9.52 -13.64
CA ALA A 66 -10.92 9.83 -12.21
C ALA A 66 -10.64 8.66 -11.25
N ASN A 67 -10.61 7.42 -11.77
CA ASN A 67 -10.33 6.21 -11.01
C ASN A 67 -8.96 5.59 -11.33
N THR A 68 -8.10 6.34 -12.01
CA THR A 68 -6.68 6.05 -12.20
C THR A 68 -5.88 7.09 -11.40
N GLY A 69 -4.92 6.64 -10.60
CA GLY A 69 -3.99 7.51 -9.87
C GLY A 69 -2.54 7.06 -10.06
N ASP A 70 -1.59 7.94 -9.75
CA ASP A 70 -0.16 7.66 -9.92
C ASP A 70 0.36 6.58 -8.96
N GLY A 71 -0.24 6.48 -7.77
CA GLY A 71 0.08 5.44 -6.79
C GLY A 71 -0.27 5.82 -5.35
N ALA A 72 -0.57 4.81 -4.54
CA ALA A 72 -0.78 4.92 -3.10
C ALA A 72 -0.27 3.64 -2.42
N GLY A 73 0.19 3.74 -1.17
CA GLY A 73 0.75 2.59 -0.48
C GLY A 73 0.94 2.82 1.01
N ILE A 74 0.98 1.72 1.76
CA ILE A 74 1.27 1.70 3.20
C ILE A 74 2.41 0.71 3.42
N LEU A 75 3.49 1.18 4.02
CA LEU A 75 4.55 0.32 4.54
C LEU A 75 4.28 0.03 6.02
N MET A 76 4.33 -1.24 6.41
CA MET A 76 4.16 -1.65 7.80
C MET A 76 5.16 -2.73 8.20
N ALA A 77 5.35 -2.90 9.52
CA ALA A 77 6.12 -4.02 10.06
C ALA A 77 5.48 -5.37 9.70
N LEU A 78 6.29 -6.42 9.61
CA LEU A 78 5.83 -7.78 9.30
C LEU A 78 4.85 -8.29 10.39
N PRO A 79 3.56 -8.50 10.07
CA PRO A 79 2.59 -9.00 11.04
C PRO A 79 2.80 -10.50 11.27
N HIS A 80 3.60 -10.86 12.28
CA HIS A 80 3.99 -12.25 12.55
C HIS A 80 2.80 -13.20 12.73
N SER A 81 1.78 -12.82 13.49
CA SER A 81 0.60 -13.67 13.70
C SER A 81 -0.16 -13.99 12.41
N PHE A 82 -0.18 -13.04 11.46
CA PHE A 82 -0.76 -13.25 10.14
C PHE A 82 0.08 -14.24 9.32
N PHE A 83 1.39 -14.00 9.20
CA PHE A 83 2.25 -14.87 8.40
C PHE A 83 2.43 -16.27 8.99
N GLN A 84 2.39 -16.40 10.32
CA GLN A 84 2.41 -17.71 10.97
C GLN A 84 1.20 -18.55 10.54
N LYS A 85 0.00 -17.95 10.60
CA LYS A 85 -1.22 -18.60 10.14
C LYS A 85 -1.14 -19.03 8.67
N ILE A 86 -0.66 -18.14 7.80
CA ILE A 86 -0.48 -18.45 6.37
C ILE A 86 0.54 -19.58 6.16
N ALA A 87 1.66 -19.57 6.89
CA ALA A 87 2.67 -20.62 6.79
C ALA A 87 2.12 -22.00 7.15
N GLU A 88 1.31 -22.07 8.21
CA GLU A 88 0.66 -23.29 8.66
C GLU A 88 -0.41 -23.76 7.66
N GLU A 89 -1.30 -22.86 7.22
CA GLU A 89 -2.46 -23.19 6.38
C GLU A 89 -2.10 -23.50 4.92
N GLU A 90 -1.17 -22.75 4.32
CA GLU A 90 -0.88 -22.85 2.88
C GLU A 90 0.39 -23.68 2.57
N PHE A 91 1.34 -23.75 3.52
CA PHE A 91 2.65 -24.36 3.29
C PHE A 91 2.99 -25.50 4.25
N ASN A 92 2.11 -25.80 5.22
CA ASN A 92 2.38 -26.78 6.28
C ASN A 92 3.74 -26.54 6.95
N ALA A 93 4.07 -25.26 7.17
CA ALA A 93 5.35 -24.81 7.70
C ALA A 93 5.15 -24.02 8.99
N SER A 94 6.15 -24.05 9.86
CA SER A 94 6.20 -23.21 11.06
C SER A 94 7.31 -22.17 10.91
N ILE A 95 7.02 -20.93 11.30
CA ILE A 95 7.96 -19.82 11.24
C ILE A 95 8.15 -19.22 12.64
N THR A 96 9.35 -18.73 12.91
CA THR A 96 9.68 -18.07 14.18
C THR A 96 9.89 -16.58 13.93
N SER A 97 9.29 -15.73 14.75
CA SER A 97 9.48 -14.27 14.67
C SER A 97 10.98 -13.91 14.65
N GLY A 98 11.38 -13.03 13.73
CA GLY A 98 12.78 -12.63 13.54
C GLY A 98 13.62 -13.57 12.67
N ASN A 99 13.15 -14.79 12.38
CA ASN A 99 13.89 -15.81 11.62
C ASN A 99 13.26 -16.10 10.25
N TYR A 100 12.44 -15.20 9.73
CA TYR A 100 11.85 -15.33 8.40
C TYR A 100 11.76 -13.96 7.73
N ALA A 101 11.70 -13.97 6.40
CA ALA A 101 11.49 -12.80 5.57
C ALA A 101 10.31 -13.03 4.62
N VAL A 102 9.71 -11.94 4.17
CA VAL A 102 8.65 -11.95 3.16
C VAL A 102 9.02 -10.97 2.06
N GLY A 103 8.96 -11.42 0.81
CA GLY A 103 9.10 -10.56 -0.36
C GLY A 103 7.74 -10.23 -0.95
N ASN A 104 7.45 -8.95 -1.19
CA ASN A 104 6.34 -8.51 -2.04
C ASN A 104 6.91 -8.19 -3.43
N ILE A 105 6.60 -9.02 -4.43
CA ILE A 105 7.31 -9.01 -5.71
C ILE A 105 6.29 -8.91 -6.85
N PHE A 106 6.45 -7.91 -7.72
CA PHE A 106 5.74 -7.85 -8.99
C PHE A 106 6.50 -8.65 -10.04
N LEU A 107 5.77 -9.55 -10.71
CA LEU A 107 6.31 -10.47 -11.71
C LEU A 107 5.56 -10.27 -13.03
N PRO A 108 6.15 -10.67 -14.18
CA PRO A 108 5.45 -10.67 -15.45
C PRO A 108 4.14 -11.46 -15.42
N GLN A 109 3.14 -11.03 -16.19
CA GLN A 109 1.84 -11.73 -16.32
C GLN A 109 1.98 -13.05 -17.10
N ALA A 110 2.87 -13.07 -18.10
CA ALA A 110 3.13 -14.27 -18.89
C ALA A 110 3.70 -15.38 -18.01
N LYS A 111 3.03 -16.55 -18.02
CA LYS A 111 3.32 -17.66 -17.10
C LYS A 111 4.77 -18.16 -17.22
N GLU A 112 5.28 -18.25 -18.44
CA GLU A 112 6.62 -18.74 -18.75
C GLU A 112 7.69 -17.77 -18.23
N GLU A 113 7.47 -16.46 -18.42
CA GLU A 113 8.36 -15.41 -17.94
C GLU A 113 8.34 -15.33 -16.41
N ARG A 114 7.15 -15.37 -15.80
CA ARG A 114 6.97 -15.45 -14.35
C ARG A 114 7.71 -16.65 -13.75
N SER A 115 7.58 -17.83 -14.37
CA SER A 115 8.29 -19.03 -13.92
C SER A 115 9.80 -18.88 -14.01
N ARG A 116 10.31 -18.23 -15.06
CA ARG A 116 11.74 -17.93 -15.20
C ARG A 116 12.23 -17.00 -14.09
N CYS A 117 11.49 -15.94 -13.78
CA CYS A 117 11.81 -15.02 -12.68
C CYS A 117 11.81 -15.74 -11.32
N GLN A 118 10.76 -16.53 -11.03
CA GLN A 118 10.68 -17.31 -9.78
C GLN A 118 11.85 -18.29 -9.64
N LYS A 119 12.23 -19.00 -10.72
CA LYS A 119 13.39 -19.90 -10.70
C LYS A 119 14.69 -19.17 -10.39
N ALA A 120 14.88 -17.97 -10.96
CA ALA A 120 16.06 -17.16 -10.68
C ALA A 120 16.10 -16.71 -9.20
N ILE A 121 14.97 -16.27 -8.65
CA ILE A 121 14.85 -15.88 -7.24
C ILE A 121 15.11 -17.07 -6.32
N ASN A 122 14.51 -18.23 -6.61
CA ASN A 122 14.71 -19.45 -5.83
C ASN A 122 16.18 -19.90 -5.83
N LYS A 123 16.88 -19.75 -6.96
CA LYS A 123 18.32 -20.04 -7.06
C LYS A 123 19.12 -19.15 -6.12
N ILE A 124 18.86 -17.84 -6.13
CA ILE A 124 19.55 -16.88 -5.26
C ILE A 124 19.26 -17.17 -3.78
N ILE A 125 18.01 -17.46 -3.42
CA ILE A 125 17.63 -17.84 -2.05
C ILE A 125 18.47 -19.04 -1.57
N ALA A 126 18.63 -20.07 -2.41
CA ALA A 126 19.45 -21.23 -2.08
C ALA A 126 20.96 -20.90 -2.02
N GLU A 127 21.46 -20.06 -2.92
CA GLU A 127 22.87 -19.60 -2.93
C GLU A 127 23.22 -18.81 -1.65
N GLU A 128 22.28 -18.04 -1.11
CA GLU A 128 22.41 -17.29 0.15
C GLU A 128 22.11 -18.16 1.39
N GLY A 129 21.99 -19.48 1.22
CA GLY A 129 21.78 -20.45 2.31
C GLY A 129 20.41 -20.35 2.98
N GLN A 130 19.43 -19.71 2.34
CA GLN A 130 18.07 -19.56 2.85
C GLN A 130 17.17 -20.69 2.37
N GLN A 131 16.08 -20.95 3.09
CA GLN A 131 15.05 -21.91 2.69
C GLN A 131 13.82 -21.17 2.16
N LEU A 132 13.39 -21.50 0.95
CA LEU A 132 12.11 -21.04 0.42
C LEU A 132 10.95 -21.79 1.11
N VAL A 133 10.10 -21.07 1.84
CA VAL A 133 8.87 -21.63 2.42
C VAL A 133 7.81 -21.83 1.35
N GLY A 134 7.58 -20.83 0.50
CA GLY A 134 6.61 -20.92 -0.58
C GLY A 134 6.39 -19.61 -1.33
N TRP A 135 5.69 -19.71 -2.46
CA TRP A 135 5.17 -18.57 -3.20
C TRP A 135 3.68 -18.45 -2.91
N ARG A 136 3.24 -17.26 -2.52
CA ARG A 136 1.83 -16.95 -2.27
C ARG A 136 1.35 -15.89 -3.26
N GLU A 137 0.25 -16.17 -3.94
CA GLU A 137 -0.45 -15.16 -4.72
C GLU A 137 -1.15 -14.18 -3.77
N VAL A 138 -0.90 -12.88 -3.92
CA VAL A 138 -1.52 -11.86 -3.08
C VAL A 138 -2.97 -11.71 -3.52
N PRO A 139 -3.96 -11.87 -2.61
CA PRO A 139 -5.35 -11.66 -2.97
C PRO A 139 -5.58 -10.19 -3.34
N ILE A 140 -6.07 -9.96 -4.55
CA ILE A 140 -6.40 -8.64 -5.09
C ILE A 140 -7.85 -8.61 -5.61
N ASP A 141 -8.47 -7.43 -5.59
CA ASP A 141 -9.83 -7.21 -6.11
C ASP A 141 -9.88 -5.87 -6.86
N ALA A 142 -9.40 -5.87 -8.11
CA ALA A 142 -9.29 -4.67 -8.93
C ALA A 142 -10.65 -4.09 -9.34
N GLU A 143 -11.69 -4.92 -9.41
CA GLU A 143 -13.04 -4.48 -9.75
C GLU A 143 -13.68 -3.75 -8.57
N ARG A 144 -13.64 -4.34 -7.36
CA ARG A 144 -14.16 -3.67 -6.17
C ARG A 144 -13.38 -2.40 -5.84
N ALA A 145 -12.07 -2.39 -6.10
CA ALA A 145 -11.23 -1.20 -5.96
C ALA A 145 -11.46 -0.15 -7.07
N ASN A 146 -12.31 -0.43 -8.06
CA ASN A 146 -12.64 0.46 -9.18
C ASN A 146 -11.40 0.94 -9.94
N ILE A 147 -10.40 0.08 -10.17
CA ILE A 147 -9.16 0.47 -10.83
C ILE A 147 -9.44 0.84 -12.30
N GLY A 148 -8.98 2.03 -12.72
CA GLY A 148 -9.13 2.51 -14.10
C GLY A 148 -8.38 1.68 -15.15
N PRO A 149 -8.82 1.72 -16.42
CA PRO A 149 -8.30 0.85 -17.47
C PRO A 149 -6.83 1.10 -17.79
N ALA A 150 -6.35 2.35 -17.70
CA ALA A 150 -4.93 2.68 -17.88
C ALA A 150 -4.03 1.92 -16.88
N ALA A 151 -4.40 1.88 -15.60
CA ALA A 151 -3.65 1.15 -14.58
C ALA A 151 -3.77 -0.37 -14.76
N LYS A 152 -4.93 -0.88 -15.19
CA LYS A 152 -5.11 -2.32 -15.51
C LYS A 152 -4.24 -2.78 -16.68
N MET A 153 -4.09 -1.94 -17.70
CA MET A 153 -3.28 -2.25 -18.90
C MET A 153 -1.77 -2.14 -18.67
N ALA A 154 -1.34 -1.47 -17.61
CA ALA A 154 0.08 -1.32 -17.27
C ALA A 154 0.69 -2.59 -16.63
N GLN A 155 -0.11 -3.64 -16.45
CA GLN A 155 0.26 -4.89 -15.77
C GLN A 155 0.87 -5.94 -16.70
#